data_AF-A0A944B8G7-F1
#
_entry.id   AF-A0A944B8G7-F1
#
_cell.length_a   1.000
_cell.length_b   1.000
_cell.length_c   1.000
_cell.angle_alpha   90.00
_cell.angle_beta   90.00
_cell.angle_gamma   90.00
#
_symmetry.space_group_name_H-M   'P 1'
#
loop_
_entity.id
_entity.type
_entity.pdbx_description
1 polymer ?
#
loop_
_entity_poly.entity_id
_entity_poly.type
_entity_poly.pdbx_seq_one_letter_code
_entity_poly.pdbx_strand_id
1 'polypeptide(L)' 'MNKIEKLIKELCPNGVEWKKLGEVCTIVRGASPRPIQKFLTKEENGVAWIKIGDATPGSKFITSCEEKITKEGS' A
#
# COMPACT_ATOMS: atom_id res chain seq x y z
N MET A 1 22.55 -5.27 -22.49
CA MET A 1 22.44 -4.69 -21.14
C MET A 1 21.16 -3.84 -21.09
N ASN A 2 20.23 -4.14 -20.19
CA ASN A 2 18.95 -3.42 -20.09
C ASN A 2 19.10 -2.12 -19.27
N LYS A 3 18.03 -1.31 -19.22
CA LYS A 3 18.03 -0.03 -18.50
C LYS A 3 18.37 -0.18 -17.01
N ILE A 4 17.90 -1.24 -16.36
CA ILE A 4 18.13 -1.49 -14.92
C ILE A 4 19.61 -1.79 -14.69
N GLU A 5 20.21 -2.67 -15.49
CA GLU A 5 21.64 -3.03 -15.37
C GLU A 5 22.55 -1.80 -15.54
N LYS A 6 22.21 -0.90 -16.48
CA LYS A 6 22.94 0.37 -16.67
C LYS A 6 22.84 1.26 -15.43
N LEU A 7 21.64 1.43 -14.88
CA LEU A 7 21.41 2.26 -13.69
C LEU A 7 22.12 1.71 -12.45
N ILE A 8 22.12 0.39 -12.25
CA ILE A 8 22.86 -0.25 -11.16
C ILE A 8 24.36 0.05 -11.29
N LYS A 9 24.93 -0.07 -12.50
CA LYS A 9 26.34 0.21 -12.73
C LYS A 9 26.72 1.68 -12.47
N GLU A 10 25.86 2.62 -12.87
CA GLU A 10 26.11 4.05 -12.73
C GLU A 10 25.89 4.58 -11.30
N LEU A 11 24.84 4.10 -10.63
CA LEU A 11 24.40 4.64 -9.33
C LEU A 11 24.82 3.78 -8.14
N CYS A 12 25.13 2.51 -8.36
CA CYS A 12 25.53 1.54 -7.34
C CYS A 12 26.82 0.82 -7.77
N PRO A 13 27.95 1.54 -7.94
CA PRO A 13 29.19 0.97 -8.48
C PRO A 13 29.77 -0.16 -7.62
N ASN A 14 29.40 -0.23 -6.33
CA ASN A 14 29.79 -1.28 -5.40
C ASN A 14 28.78 -2.45 -5.35
N GLY A 15 27.75 -2.44 -6.20
CA GLY A 15 26.65 -3.41 -6.21
C GLY A 15 25.50 -3.04 -5.26
N VAL A 16 24.48 -3.90 -5.23
CA VAL A 16 23.31 -3.79 -4.34
C VAL A 16 23.21 -5.08 -3.53
N GLU A 17 23.15 -4.96 -2.21
CA GLU A 17 23.05 -6.11 -1.32
C GLU A 17 21.62 -6.68 -1.29
N TRP A 18 21.51 -8.01 -1.19
CA TRP A 18 20.25 -8.67 -0.89
C TRP A 18 19.95 -8.60 0.61
N LYS A 19 18.83 -7.99 0.98
CA LYS A 19 18.31 -7.92 2.35
C LYS A 19 16.91 -8.51 2.43
N LYS A 20 16.55 -9.05 3.60
CA LYS A 20 15.16 -9.40 3.90
C LYS A 20 14.35 -8.13 4.12
N LEU A 21 13.07 -8.12 3.73
CA LEU A 21 12.21 -6.93 3.91
C LEU A 21 12.17 -6.45 5.37
N GLY A 22 12.07 -7.38 6.33
CA GLY A 22 12.05 -7.03 7.75
C GLY A 22 13.33 -6.38 8.29
N GLU A 23 14.44 -6.38 7.54
CA GLU A 23 15.68 -5.69 7.91
C GLU A 23 15.68 -4.22 7.47
N VAL A 24 14.87 -3.87 6.46
CA VAL A 24 14.87 -2.53 5.84
C VAL A 24 13.53 -1.80 5.98
N CYS A 25 12.46 -2.50 6.36
CA CYS A 25 11.16 -1.90 6.65
C CYS A 25 10.43 -2.60 7.79
N THR A 26 9.54 -1.85 8.44
CA THR A 26 8.58 -2.43 9.39
C THR A 26 7.46 -3.11 8.60
N ILE A 27 7.24 -4.39 8.85
CA ILE A 27 6.16 -5.15 8.21
C ILE A 27 4.92 -5.06 9.08
N VAL A 28 3.88 -4.44 8.53
CA VAL A 28 2.53 -4.43 9.12
C VAL A 28 1.60 -5.26 8.25
N ARG A 29 0.58 -5.87 8.86
CA ARG A 29 -0.48 -6.58 8.13
C ARG A 29 -1.75 -5.73 8.16
N GLY A 30 -2.39 -5.60 7.00
CA GLY A 30 -3.76 -5.12 6.93
C GLY A 30 -4.74 -6.21 7.36
N ALA A 31 -5.93 -5.80 7.76
CA ALA A 31 -7.08 -6.65 7.97
C ALA A 31 -8.36 -5.88 7.62
N SER A 32 -9.44 -6.59 7.34
CA SER A 32 -10.77 -5.99 7.29
C SER A 32 -11.44 -6.22 8.64
N PRO A 33 -12.07 -5.21 9.27
CA PRO A 33 -12.90 -5.47 10.45
C PRO A 33 -14.01 -6.45 10.09
N ARG A 34 -14.27 -7.44 10.95
CA ARG A 34 -15.23 -8.51 10.67
C ARG A 34 -16.34 -8.53 11.73
N PRO A 35 -17.61 -8.67 11.33
CA PRO A 35 -18.13 -8.62 9.96
C PRO A 35 -18.13 -7.17 9.44
N ILE A 36 -17.63 -6.96 8.22
CA ILE A 36 -17.41 -5.62 7.65
C ILE A 36 -18.68 -4.77 7.60
N GLN A 37 -19.84 -5.39 7.39
CA GLN A 37 -21.13 -4.71 7.31
C GLN A 37 -21.47 -3.88 8.56
N LYS A 38 -20.93 -4.25 9.73
CA LYS A 38 -21.13 -3.50 10.98
C LYS A 38 -20.32 -2.20 11.04
N PHE A 39 -19.29 -2.07 10.21
CA PHE A 39 -18.34 -0.97 10.27
C PHE A 39 -18.41 -0.04 9.05
N LEU A 40 -19.16 -0.40 7.99
CA LEU A 40 -19.37 0.49 6.84
C LEU A 40 -20.11 1.76 7.27
N THR A 41 -19.67 2.90 6.76
CA THR A 41 -20.28 4.21 7.06
C THR A 41 -20.31 5.12 5.85
N LYS A 42 -21.26 6.06 5.86
CA LYS A 42 -21.37 7.18 4.91
C LYS A 42 -21.03 8.52 5.55
N GLU A 43 -20.64 8.52 6.83
CA GLU A 43 -20.28 9.74 7.54
C GLU A 43 -19.06 10.42 6.90
N GLU A 44 -19.05 11.75 6.92
CA GLU A 44 -17.98 12.55 6.32
C GLU A 44 -16.62 12.26 6.98
N ASN A 45 -16.62 12.06 8.29
CA ASN A 45 -15.46 11.74 9.13
C ASN A 45 -15.07 10.25 9.15
N GLY A 46 -15.72 9.40 8.34
CA GLY A 46 -15.35 7.99 8.19
C GLY A 46 -13.93 7.82 7.63
N VAL A 47 -13.27 6.74 8.04
CA VAL A 47 -11.92 6.39 7.58
C VAL A 47 -12.01 5.70 6.23
N ALA A 48 -11.19 6.13 5.25
CA ALA A 48 -11.17 5.51 3.93
C ALA A 48 -10.74 4.04 4.01
N TRP A 49 -11.57 3.13 3.49
CA TRP A 49 -11.28 1.71 3.51
C TRP A 49 -10.74 1.26 2.16
N ILE A 50 -9.40 1.17 2.07
CA ILE A 50 -8.69 0.84 0.84
C ILE A 50 -8.83 -0.64 0.52
N LYS A 51 -9.35 -0.94 -0.67
CA LYS A 51 -9.48 -2.29 -1.23
C LYS A 51 -8.68 -2.42 -2.53
N ILE A 52 -8.52 -3.65 -3.00
CA ILE A 52 -7.86 -3.94 -4.29
C ILE A 52 -8.56 -3.22 -5.47
N GLY A 53 -9.88 -3.01 -5.38
CA GLY A 53 -10.66 -2.32 -6.41
C GLY A 53 -10.39 -0.81 -6.50
N ASP A 54 -9.82 -0.19 -5.46
CA ASP A 54 -9.46 1.23 -5.48
C ASP A 54 -8.12 1.49 -6.21
N ALA A 55 -7.35 0.44 -6.50
CA ALA A 55 -6.10 0.56 -7.25
C ALA A 55 -6.37 0.73 -8.75
N THR A 56 -5.91 1.85 -9.31
CA THR A 56 -6.04 2.14 -10.75
C THR A 56 -4.78 1.68 -11.51
N PRO A 57 -4.89 0.86 -12.58
CA PRO A 57 -3.74 0.46 -13.40
C PRO A 57 -2.94 1.67 -13.91
N GLY A 58 -1.62 1.62 -13.74
CA GLY A 58 -0.72 2.71 -14.15
C GLY A 58 -0.69 3.92 -13.21
N SER A 59 -1.58 3.98 -12.20
CA SER A 59 -1.49 5.00 -11.15
C SER A 59 -0.49 4.60 -10.08
N LYS A 60 0.23 5.58 -9.55
CA LYS A 60 1.09 5.44 -8.37
C LYS A 60 0.33 5.66 -7.06
N PHE A 61 -0.79 6.38 -7.10
CA PHE A 61 -1.48 6.88 -5.92
C PHE A 61 -2.97 6.49 -5.94
N ILE A 62 -3.49 6.17 -4.76
CA ILE A 62 -4.92 6.08 -4.49
C ILE A 62 -5.33 7.41 -3.86
N THR A 63 -6.14 8.19 -4.57
CA THR A 63 -6.57 9.53 -4.14
C THR A 63 -8.01 9.54 -3.64
N SER A 64 -8.75 8.45 -3.82
CA SER A 64 -10.13 8.26 -3.39
C SER A 64 -10.39 6.79 -3.07
N CYS A 65 -11.36 6.51 -2.20
CA CYS A 65 -11.85 5.15 -1.95
C CYS A 65 -13.37 5.13 -2.11
N GLU A 66 -13.89 4.02 -2.62
CA GLU A 66 -15.33 3.83 -2.81
C GLU A 66 -16.09 3.76 -1.48
N GLU A 67 -15.49 3.14 -0.47
CA GLU A 67 -16.11 2.88 0.83
C GLU A 67 -15.32 3.50 1.99
N LYS A 68 -16.04 3.84 3.06
CA LYS A 68 -15.48 4.28 4.34
C LYS A 68 -15.93 3.34 5.45
N ILE A 69 -15.10 3.21 6.48
CA ILE A 69 -15.42 2.52 7.72
C ILE A 69 -15.46 3.48 8.91
N THR A 70 -16.14 3.08 9.98
CA THR A 70 -16.09 3.79 11.26
C THR A 70 -14.68 3.76 11.85
N LYS A 71 -14.37 4.71 12.73
CA LYS A 71 -13.09 4.73 13.47
C LYS A 71 -12.88 3.49 14.36
N GLU A 72 -13.97 2.83 14.77
CA GLU A 72 -13.90 1.59 15.54
C GLU A 72 -13.46 0.40 14.66
N GLY A 73 -13.75 0.44 13.35
CA GLY A 73 -13.36 -0.60 12.41
C GLY A 73 -11.97 -0.44 11.81
N SER A 74 -11.32 0.71 12.01
CA SER A 74 -10.01 1.05 11.42
C SER A 74 -8.83 0.53 12.22
#